data_AF-A0A8H6M1E0-F1
#
_entry.id   AF-A0A8H6M1E0-F1
#
_cell.length_a   1.000
_cell.length_b   1.000
_cell.length_c   1.000
_cell.angle_alpha   90.00
_cell.angle_beta   90.00
_cell.angle_gamma   90.00
#
_symmetry.space_group_name_H-M   'P 1'
#
loop_
_entity.id
_entity.type
_entity.pdbx_description
1 polymer ?
#
loop_
_entity_poly.entity_id
_entity_poly.type
_entity_poly.pdbx_seq_one_letter_code
_entity_poly.pdbx_strand_id
1 'polypeptide(L)'
;MPAPLRSLPPQTKKRKLAHTSSVVSEIKQLEDELSSAIKSNASLNKVADLLELIVGPRGEALQPQELSKGIYSLYRVFTLVIASGKLSIQGEGAAKAVKTWLWERLNGYTDFLVLLMKDEEKVIRVSALQILFSLQKHLSSAQTAAATATDGASTSRPEFHLSHFRKVVSGLLLCPSRSGSSDGVIDADVLDTFDETWFSVYDDIRWFFLRESVGVLEKAPATASKNLLSILERLNTFPTDKEELNSWWVAELGAKPPKPKKTSANEDSDDDDEPTPNAEEEDDWRKFFDEPAPTDSKKAPSARLHKLTVHQSLHTLASHRAVFTRAWLGLLPRLTDASAAVRALNVMHRGVLPHLTRAVLVMDWIAGWVDGGGSVGLLA
;
A
#
# COMPACT_ATOMS: atom_id res chain seq x y z
N MET A 1 -16.00 26.06 -6.76
CA MET A 1 -15.22 24.91 -7.27
C MET A 1 -13.85 24.94 -6.60
N PRO A 2 -13.55 24.07 -5.64
CA PRO A 2 -12.19 23.98 -5.10
C PRO A 2 -11.27 23.36 -6.16
N ALA A 3 -10.07 23.91 -6.32
CA ALA A 3 -9.07 23.40 -7.25
C ALA A 3 -8.65 21.96 -6.86
N PRO A 4 -8.31 21.08 -7.83
CA PRO A 4 -7.83 19.75 -7.52
C PRO A 4 -6.53 19.84 -6.71
N LEU A 5 -6.52 19.23 -5.52
CA LEU A 5 -5.33 19.06 -4.70
C LEU A 5 -4.28 18.31 -5.53
N ARG A 6 -3.15 18.95 -5.81
CA ARG A 6 -2.03 18.33 -6.53
C ARG A 6 -1.50 17.16 -5.70
N SER A 7 -1.45 15.98 -6.30
CA SER A 7 -0.92 14.77 -5.66
C SER A 7 0.61 14.73 -5.56
N LEU A 8 1.31 15.67 -6.21
CA LEU A 8 2.77 15.78 -6.20
C LEU A 8 3.19 17.20 -5.77
N PRO A 9 4.29 17.35 -5.00
CA PRO A 9 4.81 18.65 -4.60
C PRO A 9 5.19 19.53 -5.82
N PRO A 10 5.11 20.87 -5.70
CA PRO A 10 5.38 21.77 -6.82
C PRO A 10 6.85 21.71 -7.24
N GLN A 11 7.09 21.68 -8.56
CA GLN A 11 8.45 21.70 -9.11
C GLN A 11 9.16 23.00 -8.74
N THR A 12 10.21 22.92 -7.93
CA THR A 12 11.15 24.01 -7.69
C THR A 12 11.83 24.38 -9.00
N LYS A 13 11.81 25.69 -9.34
CA LYS A 13 12.24 26.25 -10.62
C LYS A 13 13.65 25.78 -11.00
N LYS A 14 13.77 24.95 -12.06
CA LYS A 14 15.05 24.50 -12.63
C LYS A 14 15.64 25.52 -13.62
N ARG A 15 16.94 25.74 -13.47
CA ARG A 15 17.83 26.48 -14.39
C ARG A 15 17.89 25.76 -15.75
N LYS A 16 17.78 26.52 -16.83
CA LYS A 16 17.73 26.05 -18.23
C LYS A 16 19.13 25.58 -18.68
N LEU A 17 19.29 24.30 -19.01
CA LEU A 17 20.45 23.75 -19.69
C LEU A 17 20.00 23.22 -21.06
N ALA A 18 20.66 23.71 -22.10
CA ALA A 18 20.33 23.50 -23.50
C ALA A 18 21.10 22.29 -24.06
N HIS A 19 20.43 21.13 -24.10
CA HIS A 19 20.55 20.10 -25.13
C HIS A 19 19.43 19.09 -24.88
N THR A 20 18.28 19.27 -25.54
CA THR A 20 17.21 18.27 -25.50
C THR A 20 17.65 17.08 -26.34
N SER A 21 17.99 15.97 -25.68
CA SER A 21 18.27 14.69 -26.34
C SER A 21 17.13 14.32 -27.29
N SER A 22 17.48 13.68 -28.42
CA SER A 22 16.51 13.13 -29.38
C SER A 22 15.44 12.28 -28.69
N VAL A 23 15.85 11.52 -27.67
CA VAL A 23 14.96 10.61 -26.93
C VAL A 23 13.93 11.38 -26.10
N VAL A 24 14.30 12.51 -25.50
CA VAL A 24 13.38 13.34 -24.72
C VAL A 24 12.29 13.93 -25.62
N SER A 25 12.65 14.31 -26.86
CA SER A 25 11.68 14.77 -27.85
C SER A 25 10.73 13.66 -28.29
N GLU A 26 11.25 12.45 -28.50
CA GLU A 26 10.46 11.26 -28.86
C GLU A 26 9.47 10.88 -27.74
N ILE A 27 9.93 10.84 -26.48
CA ILE A 27 9.06 10.61 -25.30
C ILE A 27 7.92 11.63 -25.26
N LYS A 28 8.25 12.92 -25.46
CA LYS A 28 7.26 13.99 -25.43
C LYS A 28 6.25 13.87 -26.58
N GLN A 29 6.71 13.55 -27.79
CA GLN A 29 5.83 13.35 -28.93
C GLN A 29 4.83 12.21 -28.67
N LEU A 30 5.32 11.06 -28.17
CA LEU A 30 4.46 9.93 -27.82
C LEU A 30 3.46 10.30 -26.71
N GLU A 31 3.88 11.06 -25.70
CA GLU A 31 3.00 11.56 -24.63
C GLU A 31 1.87 12.45 -25.18
N ASP A 32 2.20 13.40 -26.08
CA ASP A 32 1.25 14.34 -26.66
C ASP A 32 0.25 13.61 -27.58
N GLU A 33 0.74 12.69 -28.42
CA GLU A 33 -0.09 11.84 -29.29
C GLU A 33 -1.06 10.98 -28.46
N LEU A 34 -0.57 10.31 -27.41
CA LEU A 34 -1.39 9.50 -26.52
C LEU A 34 -2.41 10.32 -25.74
N SER A 35 -2.03 11.50 -25.27
CA SER A 35 -2.94 12.42 -24.58
C SER A 35 -4.08 12.87 -25.50
N SER A 36 -3.80 13.08 -26.79
CA SER A 36 -4.82 13.37 -27.79
C SER A 36 -5.71 12.16 -28.06
N ALA A 37 -5.11 10.97 -28.21
CA ALA A 37 -5.83 9.72 -28.50
C ALA A 37 -6.78 9.31 -27.37
N ILE A 38 -6.38 9.53 -26.11
CA ILE A 38 -7.24 9.27 -24.96
C ILE A 38 -8.48 10.15 -25.01
N LYS A 39 -8.33 11.45 -25.35
CA LYS A 39 -9.44 12.41 -25.44
C LYS A 39 -10.36 12.15 -26.63
N SER A 40 -9.81 11.72 -27.76
CA SER A 40 -10.58 11.45 -28.99
C SER A 40 -11.09 10.00 -29.10
N ASN A 41 -10.83 9.16 -28.10
CA ASN A 41 -11.10 7.71 -28.16
C ASN A 41 -10.45 7.00 -29.36
N ALA A 42 -9.28 7.46 -29.78
CA ALA A 42 -8.48 6.81 -30.81
C ALA A 42 -7.64 5.66 -30.25
N SER A 43 -6.86 5.01 -31.13
CA SER A 43 -6.00 3.87 -30.79
C SER A 43 -4.97 4.21 -29.70
N LEU A 44 -4.81 3.31 -28.74
CA LEU A 44 -3.84 3.42 -27.64
C LEU A 44 -2.59 2.55 -27.85
N ASN A 45 -2.38 2.01 -29.05
CA ASN A 45 -1.24 1.11 -29.33
C ASN A 45 0.11 1.77 -29.03
N LYS A 46 0.20 3.09 -29.17
CA LYS A 46 1.41 3.88 -28.85
C LYS A 46 1.82 3.84 -27.38
N VAL A 47 0.95 3.34 -26.48
CA VAL A 47 1.33 3.06 -25.09
C VAL A 47 2.40 1.97 -25.04
N ALA A 48 2.33 0.96 -25.92
CA ALA A 48 3.35 -0.07 -26.00
C ALA A 48 4.69 0.53 -26.46
N ASP A 49 4.69 1.37 -27.50
CA ASP A 49 5.90 2.03 -28.00
C ASP A 49 6.57 2.86 -26.88
N LEU A 50 5.77 3.65 -26.13
CA LEU A 50 6.30 4.45 -25.02
C LEU A 50 6.80 3.58 -23.86
N LEU A 51 6.08 2.49 -23.53
CA LEU A 51 6.49 1.56 -22.48
C LEU A 51 7.80 0.86 -22.87
N GLU A 52 7.92 0.35 -24.10
CA GLU A 52 9.11 -0.33 -24.60
C GLU A 52 10.32 0.61 -24.63
N LEU A 53 10.12 1.88 -24.98
CA LEU A 53 11.18 2.89 -24.96
C LEU A 53 11.77 3.11 -23.56
N ILE A 54 10.95 2.98 -22.51
CA ILE A 54 11.34 3.32 -21.13
C ILE A 54 11.67 2.09 -20.28
N VAL A 55 10.92 1.01 -20.45
CA VAL A 55 10.99 -0.23 -19.64
C VAL A 55 11.76 -1.33 -20.37
N GLY A 56 11.81 -1.30 -21.70
CA GLY A 56 12.52 -2.30 -22.50
C GLY A 56 14.05 -2.17 -22.43
N PRO A 57 14.79 -2.95 -23.24
CA PRO A 57 16.26 -2.94 -23.24
C PRO A 57 16.85 -1.55 -23.50
N ARG A 58 16.15 -0.74 -24.30
CA ARG A 58 16.54 0.64 -24.59
C ARG A 58 16.44 1.54 -23.36
N GLY A 59 15.53 1.21 -22.45
CA GLY A 59 15.31 1.86 -21.16
C GLY A 59 16.46 1.70 -20.16
N GLU A 60 17.27 0.65 -20.30
CA GLU A 60 18.47 0.41 -19.48
C GLU A 60 19.61 1.36 -19.84
N ALA A 61 19.67 1.82 -21.09
CA ALA A 61 20.68 2.75 -21.56
C ALA A 61 20.30 4.23 -21.39
N LEU A 62 19.11 4.52 -20.86
CA LEU A 62 18.64 5.90 -20.71
C LEU A 62 19.43 6.64 -19.64
N GLN A 63 19.79 7.88 -19.96
CA GLN A 63 20.37 8.77 -18.96
C GLN A 63 19.35 9.08 -17.85
N PRO A 64 19.77 9.37 -16.61
CA PRO A 64 18.85 9.63 -15.49
C PRO A 64 17.80 10.71 -15.78
N GLN A 65 18.16 11.73 -16.56
CA GLN A 65 17.24 12.80 -16.96
C GLN A 65 16.17 12.29 -17.94
N GLU A 66 16.54 11.43 -18.88
CA GLU A 66 15.65 10.85 -19.88
C GLU A 66 14.70 9.85 -19.22
N LEU A 67 15.23 8.99 -18.34
CA LEU A 67 14.45 8.05 -17.55
C LEU A 67 13.43 8.78 -16.66
N SER A 68 13.87 9.82 -15.95
CA SER A 68 12.97 10.66 -15.15
C SER A 68 11.84 11.26 -16.00
N LYS A 69 12.16 11.77 -17.20
CA LYS A 69 11.13 12.26 -18.13
C LYS A 69 10.20 11.16 -18.59
N GLY A 70 10.75 9.99 -18.93
CA GLY A 70 9.99 8.81 -19.35
C GLY A 70 8.97 8.38 -18.32
N ILE A 71 9.41 8.12 -17.08
CA ILE A 71 8.50 7.65 -16.02
C ILE A 71 7.40 8.66 -15.74
N TYR A 72 7.68 9.97 -15.73
CA TYR A 72 6.61 10.96 -15.53
C TYR A 72 5.66 11.07 -16.73
N SER A 73 6.13 10.79 -17.95
CA SER A 73 5.30 10.79 -19.14
C SER A 73 4.33 9.61 -19.13
N LEU A 74 4.83 8.40 -18.83
CA LEU A 74 4.00 7.21 -18.59
C LEU A 74 2.99 7.43 -17.47
N TYR A 75 3.42 8.01 -16.34
CA TYR A 75 2.53 8.36 -15.25
C TYR A 75 1.36 9.24 -15.72
N ARG A 76 1.64 10.34 -16.43
CA ARG A 76 0.58 11.23 -16.92
C ARG A 76 -0.38 10.52 -17.87
N VAL A 77 0.15 9.75 -18.82
CA VAL A 77 -0.67 8.93 -19.74
C VAL A 77 -1.57 7.98 -18.96
N PHE A 78 -1.02 7.20 -18.02
CA PHE A 78 -1.81 6.25 -17.23
C PHE A 78 -2.83 6.95 -16.32
N THR A 79 -2.51 8.10 -15.72
CA THR A 79 -3.51 8.86 -14.96
C THR A 79 -4.69 9.31 -15.81
N LEU A 80 -4.46 9.67 -17.08
CA LEU A 80 -5.52 10.00 -18.04
C LEU A 80 -6.32 8.75 -18.44
N VAL A 81 -5.66 7.62 -18.65
CA VAL A 81 -6.32 6.32 -18.92
C VAL A 81 -7.22 5.90 -17.74
N ILE A 82 -6.73 6.03 -16.51
CA ILE A 82 -7.48 5.74 -15.28
C ILE A 82 -8.68 6.69 -15.16
N ALA A 83 -8.45 8.01 -15.27
CA ALA A 83 -9.49 9.03 -15.10
C ALA A 83 -10.59 8.98 -16.18
N SER A 84 -10.26 8.50 -17.38
CA SER A 84 -11.24 8.30 -18.47
C SER A 84 -12.07 7.02 -18.32
N GLY A 85 -11.87 6.23 -17.24
CA GLY A 85 -12.61 5.00 -17.00
C GLY A 85 -12.26 3.85 -17.95
N LYS A 86 -11.20 3.99 -18.75
CA LYS A 86 -10.79 3.00 -19.76
C LYS A 86 -10.25 1.69 -19.17
N LEU A 87 -10.08 1.62 -17.85
CA LEU A 87 -9.66 0.42 -17.11
C LEU A 87 -10.81 -0.34 -16.43
N SER A 88 -12.05 0.19 -16.42
CA SER A 88 -13.19 -0.51 -15.81
C SER A 88 -13.45 -1.83 -16.54
N ILE A 89 -13.51 -2.97 -15.84
CA ILE A 89 -13.60 -4.32 -16.44
C ILE A 89 -14.97 -4.60 -17.11
N GLN A 90 -15.93 -3.68 -17.01
CA GLN A 90 -17.25 -3.83 -17.64
C GLN A 90 -17.18 -3.90 -19.17
N GLY A 91 -17.83 -4.89 -19.79
CA GLY A 91 -17.94 -5.03 -21.25
C GLY A 91 -17.56 -6.42 -21.77
N GLU A 92 -18.04 -6.75 -22.97
CA GLU A 92 -17.87 -8.06 -23.60
C GLU A 92 -16.92 -8.00 -24.83
N GLY A 93 -16.35 -9.16 -25.19
CA GLY A 93 -15.56 -9.35 -26.40
C GLY A 93 -14.30 -8.47 -26.47
N ALA A 94 -14.15 -7.73 -27.58
CA ALA A 94 -12.95 -6.95 -27.89
C ALA A 94 -12.64 -5.85 -26.87
N ALA A 95 -13.67 -5.24 -26.26
CA ALA A 95 -13.48 -4.20 -25.25
C ALA A 95 -12.78 -4.75 -23.99
N LYS A 96 -13.16 -5.97 -23.57
CA LYS A 96 -12.52 -6.65 -22.44
C LYS A 96 -11.06 -6.97 -22.73
N ALA A 97 -10.74 -7.43 -23.94
CA ALA A 97 -9.36 -7.71 -24.35
C ALA A 97 -8.47 -6.47 -24.30
N VAL A 98 -8.94 -5.32 -24.82
CA VAL A 98 -8.20 -4.05 -24.76
C VAL A 98 -7.98 -3.61 -23.31
N LYS A 99 -8.95 -3.82 -22.43
CA LYS A 99 -8.85 -3.48 -21.00
C LYS A 99 -7.82 -4.35 -20.28
N THR A 100 -7.86 -5.66 -20.50
CA THR A 100 -6.84 -6.58 -19.97
C THR A 100 -5.45 -6.18 -20.45
N TRP A 101 -5.31 -5.87 -21.75
CA TRP A 101 -4.05 -5.40 -22.32
C TRP A 101 -3.55 -4.10 -21.68
N LEU A 102 -4.43 -3.12 -21.44
CA LEU A 102 -4.07 -1.88 -20.73
C LEU A 102 -3.62 -2.16 -19.29
N TRP A 103 -4.30 -3.07 -18.59
CA TRP A 103 -3.92 -3.51 -17.24
C TRP A 103 -2.54 -4.17 -17.20
N GLU A 104 -2.23 -5.03 -18.17
CA GLU A 104 -0.90 -5.64 -18.31
C GLU A 104 0.19 -4.57 -18.49
N ARG A 105 -0.05 -3.55 -19.32
CA ARG A 105 0.91 -2.46 -19.55
C ARG A 105 1.08 -1.58 -18.31
N LEU A 106 0.00 -1.28 -17.59
CA LEU A 106 0.07 -0.58 -16.30
C LEU A 106 0.84 -1.42 -15.27
N ASN A 107 0.58 -2.72 -15.21
CA ASN A 107 1.28 -3.63 -14.30
C ASN A 107 2.78 -3.67 -14.60
N GLY A 108 3.17 -3.80 -15.86
CA GLY A 108 4.59 -3.75 -16.25
C GLY A 108 5.26 -2.41 -15.89
N TYR A 109 4.53 -1.30 -16.02
CA TYR A 109 5.01 0.00 -15.56
C TYR A 109 5.16 0.07 -14.03
N THR A 110 4.18 -0.44 -13.27
CA THR A 110 4.27 -0.51 -11.79
C THR A 110 5.44 -1.38 -11.35
N ASP A 111 5.65 -2.54 -11.99
CA ASP A 111 6.75 -3.45 -11.66
C ASP A 111 8.09 -2.76 -11.95
N PHE A 112 8.19 -2.02 -13.05
CA PHE A 112 9.37 -1.20 -13.35
C PHE A 112 9.62 -0.12 -12.30
N LEU A 113 8.58 0.62 -11.87
CA LEU A 113 8.72 1.63 -10.81
C LEU A 113 9.20 1.02 -9.50
N VAL A 114 8.76 -0.19 -9.15
CA VAL A 114 9.24 -0.91 -7.97
C VAL A 114 10.74 -1.19 -8.08
N LEU A 115 11.25 -1.58 -9.26
CA LEU A 115 12.69 -1.75 -9.48
C LEU A 115 13.46 -0.42 -9.36
N LEU A 116 12.85 0.70 -9.77
CA LEU A 116 13.45 2.03 -9.66
C LEU A 116 13.61 2.53 -8.22
N MET A 117 12.93 1.91 -7.26
CA MET A 117 13.13 2.24 -5.85
C MET A 117 14.53 1.88 -5.33
N LYS A 118 15.31 1.08 -6.09
CA LYS A 118 16.71 0.75 -5.80
C LYS A 118 17.68 1.30 -6.87
N ASP A 119 17.24 2.30 -7.64
CA ASP A 119 18.09 2.99 -8.63
C ASP A 119 19.27 3.70 -7.96
N GLU A 120 20.38 3.87 -8.66
CA GLU A 120 21.58 4.54 -8.12
C GLU A 120 21.28 6.00 -7.76
N GLU A 121 20.41 6.66 -8.53
CA GLU A 121 20.07 8.05 -8.36
C GLU A 121 18.91 8.23 -7.37
N LYS A 122 19.20 8.89 -6.24
CA LYS A 122 18.20 9.25 -5.20
C LYS A 122 16.95 9.90 -5.78
N VAL A 123 17.11 10.80 -6.76
CA VAL A 123 15.98 11.50 -7.36
C VAL A 123 15.03 10.53 -8.07
N ILE A 124 15.56 9.48 -8.71
CA ILE A 124 14.76 8.46 -9.39
C ILE A 124 14.04 7.59 -8.35
N ARG A 125 14.74 7.11 -7.31
CA ARG A 125 14.13 6.33 -6.22
C ARG A 125 12.93 7.02 -5.59
N VAL A 126 13.12 8.28 -5.18
CA VAL A 126 12.06 9.09 -4.57
C VAL A 126 10.93 9.37 -5.56
N SER A 127 11.25 9.66 -6.83
CA SER A 127 10.22 9.89 -7.86
C SER A 127 9.38 8.64 -8.11
N ALA A 128 10.00 7.46 -8.14
CA ALA A 128 9.31 6.19 -8.35
C ALA A 128 8.33 5.90 -7.21
N LEU A 129 8.77 6.07 -5.96
CA LEU A 129 7.90 5.93 -4.78
C LEU A 129 6.72 6.91 -4.82
N GLN A 130 6.97 8.18 -5.12
CA GLN A 130 5.92 9.20 -5.24
C GLN A 130 4.89 8.86 -6.34
N ILE A 131 5.36 8.36 -7.49
CA ILE A 131 4.49 7.94 -8.58
C ILE A 131 3.65 6.73 -8.14
N LEU A 132 4.24 5.73 -7.48
CA LEU A 132 3.53 4.55 -6.99
C LEU A 132 2.37 4.92 -6.04
N PHE A 133 2.60 5.83 -5.10
CA PHE A 133 1.56 6.30 -4.18
C PHE A 133 0.52 7.19 -4.87
N SER A 134 0.92 7.99 -5.85
CA SER A 134 -0.03 8.78 -6.65
C SER A 134 -0.94 7.88 -7.49
N LEU A 135 -0.38 6.83 -8.13
CA LEU A 135 -1.16 5.82 -8.83
C LEU A 135 -2.13 5.10 -7.90
N GLN A 136 -1.73 4.75 -6.67
CA GLN A 136 -2.61 4.14 -5.68
C GLN A 136 -3.87 4.97 -5.45
N LYS A 137 -3.72 6.31 -5.36
CA LYS A 137 -4.84 7.22 -5.21
C LYS A 137 -5.77 7.19 -6.43
N HIS A 138 -5.21 7.36 -7.62
CA HIS A 138 -5.99 7.36 -8.86
C HIS A 138 -6.75 6.03 -9.10
N LEU A 139 -6.10 4.91 -8.83
CA LEU A 139 -6.69 3.58 -8.98
C LEU A 139 -7.83 3.34 -7.97
N SER A 140 -7.62 3.72 -6.71
CA SER A 140 -8.62 3.59 -5.65
C SER A 140 -9.86 4.46 -5.91
N SER A 141 -9.66 5.72 -6.32
CA SER A 141 -10.76 6.62 -6.72
C SER A 141 -11.52 6.09 -7.94
N ALA A 142 -10.82 5.56 -8.95
CA ALA A 142 -11.47 4.98 -10.14
C ALA A 142 -12.28 3.72 -9.80
N GLN A 143 -11.78 2.87 -8.91
CA GLN A 143 -12.50 1.68 -8.44
C GLN A 143 -13.74 2.06 -7.61
N THR A 144 -13.62 3.07 -6.75
CA THR A 144 -14.74 3.64 -5.98
C THR A 144 -15.82 4.20 -6.91
N ALA A 145 -15.42 4.95 -7.94
CA ALA A 145 -16.33 5.51 -8.93
C ALA A 145 -17.04 4.40 -9.73
N ALA A 146 -16.32 3.35 -10.13
CA ALA A 146 -16.89 2.22 -10.83
C ALA A 146 -17.91 1.44 -9.97
N ALA A 147 -17.60 1.19 -8.69
CA ALA A 147 -18.51 0.53 -7.75
C ALA A 147 -19.76 1.38 -7.47
N THR A 148 -19.60 2.70 -7.35
CA THR A 148 -20.74 3.61 -7.17
C THR A 148 -21.66 3.62 -8.40
N ALA A 149 -21.11 3.43 -9.60
CA ALA A 149 -21.89 3.34 -10.82
C ALA A 149 -22.67 2.02 -10.95
N THR A 150 -22.20 0.92 -10.36
CA THR A 150 -22.91 -0.38 -10.38
C THR A 150 -24.01 -0.47 -9.34
N ASP A 151 -23.74 0.01 -8.12
CA ASP A 151 -24.59 -0.26 -6.96
C ASP A 151 -25.68 0.82 -6.75
N GLY A 152 -25.71 1.83 -7.62
CA GLY A 152 -26.57 3.00 -7.49
C GLY A 152 -26.03 4.03 -6.48
N ALA A 153 -26.42 5.29 -6.66
CA ALA A 153 -25.85 6.42 -5.92
C ALA A 153 -26.11 6.43 -4.39
N SER A 154 -26.92 5.51 -3.86
CA SER A 154 -27.33 5.48 -2.45
C SER A 154 -26.29 4.86 -1.51
N THR A 155 -25.33 4.09 -2.01
CA THR A 155 -24.27 3.47 -1.20
C THR A 155 -22.90 3.63 -1.86
N SER A 156 -22.29 4.82 -1.72
CA SER A 156 -20.87 4.96 -2.06
C SER A 156 -20.07 4.01 -1.17
N ARG A 157 -19.41 3.04 -1.80
CA ARG A 157 -18.51 2.08 -1.17
C ARG A 157 -17.09 2.47 -1.55
N PRO A 158 -16.35 3.15 -0.64
CA PRO A 158 -14.95 3.48 -0.87
C PRO A 158 -14.13 2.20 -1.06
N GLU A 159 -13.30 2.19 -2.08
CA GLU A 159 -12.46 1.06 -2.47
C GLU A 159 -10.99 1.44 -2.39
N PHE A 160 -10.15 0.49 -2.00
CA PHE A 160 -8.70 0.63 -1.97
C PHE A 160 -8.10 -0.39 -2.93
N HIS A 161 -7.28 0.06 -3.87
CA HIS A 161 -6.75 -0.80 -4.92
C HIS A 161 -5.62 -1.70 -4.37
N LEU A 162 -6.00 -2.81 -3.73
CA LEU A 162 -5.11 -3.64 -2.92
C LEU A 162 -3.99 -4.32 -3.73
N SER A 163 -4.29 -4.76 -4.96
CA SER A 163 -3.30 -5.46 -5.80
C SER A 163 -2.11 -4.57 -6.19
N HIS A 164 -2.36 -3.29 -6.48
CA HIS A 164 -1.30 -2.30 -6.69
C HIS A 164 -0.53 -2.03 -5.40
N PHE A 165 -1.25 -1.79 -4.29
CA PHE A 165 -0.60 -1.51 -3.02
C PHE A 165 0.29 -2.66 -2.53
N ARG A 166 -0.13 -3.92 -2.74
CA ARG A 166 0.70 -5.09 -2.44
C ARG A 166 2.03 -5.07 -3.21
N LYS A 167 2.06 -4.59 -4.46
CA LYS A 167 3.32 -4.39 -5.21
C LYS A 167 4.20 -3.32 -4.57
N VAL A 168 3.61 -2.24 -4.05
CA VAL A 168 4.33 -1.20 -3.30
C VAL A 168 4.94 -1.77 -2.02
N VAL A 169 4.16 -2.53 -1.24
CA VAL A 169 4.64 -3.21 -0.02
C VAL A 169 5.77 -4.19 -0.35
N SER A 170 5.61 -5.00 -1.39
CA SER A 170 6.68 -5.89 -1.87
C SER A 170 7.93 -5.12 -2.30
N GLY A 171 7.79 -3.98 -2.97
CA GLY A 171 8.93 -3.13 -3.34
C GLY A 171 9.70 -2.61 -2.13
N LEU A 172 8.99 -2.10 -1.11
CA LEU A 172 9.58 -1.61 0.13
C LEU A 172 10.27 -2.72 0.95
N LEU A 173 9.71 -3.93 0.96
CA LEU A 173 10.24 -5.03 1.77
C LEU A 173 11.32 -5.85 1.07
N LEU A 174 11.18 -6.10 -0.24
CA LEU A 174 12.11 -6.93 -1.01
C LEU A 174 13.25 -6.13 -1.64
N CYS A 175 13.04 -4.82 -1.86
CA CYS A 175 14.02 -3.91 -2.47
C CYS A 175 14.68 -4.48 -3.74
N PRO A 176 13.88 -4.91 -4.74
CA PRO A 176 14.44 -5.49 -5.97
C PRO A 176 15.15 -4.40 -6.79
N SER A 177 16.22 -4.78 -7.48
CA SER A 177 17.01 -3.89 -8.35
C SER A 177 16.93 -4.33 -9.80
N ARG A 178 17.01 -3.37 -10.72
CA ARG A 178 17.12 -3.61 -12.17
C ARG A 178 18.38 -4.38 -12.55
N SER A 179 19.48 -4.14 -11.84
CA SER A 179 20.78 -4.75 -12.15
C SER A 179 20.90 -6.20 -11.66
N GLY A 180 19.89 -6.71 -10.95
CA GLY A 180 19.92 -8.03 -10.31
C GLY A 180 20.86 -8.14 -9.10
N SER A 181 21.73 -7.15 -8.87
CA SER A 181 22.61 -7.04 -7.72
C SER A 181 22.02 -6.02 -6.73
N SER A 182 21.23 -6.50 -5.78
CA SER A 182 20.72 -5.71 -4.65
C SER A 182 21.16 -6.39 -3.37
N ASP A 183 21.61 -5.59 -2.39
CA ASP A 183 21.77 -6.06 -1.01
C ASP A 183 20.41 -6.39 -0.35
N GLY A 184 19.31 -6.05 -1.03
CA GLY A 184 17.95 -6.24 -0.54
C GLY A 184 17.63 -5.34 0.64
N VAL A 185 18.43 -4.31 0.91
CA VAL A 185 18.25 -3.38 2.02
C VAL A 185 17.58 -2.11 1.49
N ILE A 186 16.58 -1.63 2.22
CA ILE A 186 15.89 -0.38 1.89
C ILE A 186 16.85 0.81 2.01
N ASP A 187 16.91 1.65 0.97
CA ASP A 187 17.72 2.87 1.03
C ASP A 187 17.11 3.88 1.99
N ALA A 188 17.96 4.60 2.72
CA ALA A 188 17.54 5.54 3.76
C ALA A 188 16.60 6.62 3.23
N ASP A 189 16.85 7.15 2.03
CA ASP A 189 15.98 8.17 1.43
C ASP A 189 14.60 7.64 1.06
N VAL A 190 14.49 6.37 0.65
CA VAL A 190 13.20 5.72 0.37
C VAL A 190 12.44 5.49 1.67
N LEU A 191 13.13 4.99 2.69
CA LEU A 191 12.59 4.77 4.03
C LEU A 191 12.07 6.08 4.65
N ASP A 192 12.91 7.11 4.69
CA ASP A 192 12.57 8.43 5.25
C ASP A 192 11.39 9.05 4.48
N THR A 193 11.43 9.02 3.14
CA THR A 193 10.32 9.56 2.33
C THR A 193 9.02 8.79 2.58
N PHE A 194 9.09 7.46 2.66
CA PHE A 194 7.91 6.63 2.91
C PHE A 194 7.27 6.95 4.26
N ASP A 195 8.10 7.01 5.30
CA ASP A 195 7.67 7.28 6.66
C ASP A 195 7.04 8.68 6.81
N GLU A 196 7.83 9.71 6.47
CA GLU A 196 7.47 11.11 6.69
C GLU A 196 6.32 11.57 5.81
N THR A 197 6.16 10.99 4.61
CA THR A 197 5.14 11.43 3.67
C THR A 197 3.84 10.64 3.78
N TRP A 198 3.92 9.33 4.09
CA TRP A 198 2.73 8.47 4.06
C TRP A 198 2.50 7.61 5.30
N PHE A 199 3.47 6.81 5.73
CA PHE A 199 3.24 5.79 6.77
C PHE A 199 2.87 6.40 8.14
N SER A 200 3.57 7.47 8.53
CA SER A 200 3.28 8.17 9.78
C SER A 200 2.13 9.18 9.64
N VAL A 201 1.76 9.56 8.40
CA VAL A 201 0.80 10.64 8.13
C VAL A 201 -0.63 10.16 7.89
N TYR A 202 -0.84 9.03 7.21
CA TYR A 202 -2.16 8.58 6.79
C TYR A 202 -2.54 7.23 7.40
N ASP A 203 -3.73 7.17 7.99
CA ASP A 203 -4.22 6.00 8.73
C ASP A 203 -4.53 4.83 7.82
N ASP A 204 -5.06 5.07 6.62
CA ASP A 204 -5.30 4.05 5.61
C ASP A 204 -4.00 3.40 5.13
N ILE A 205 -2.99 4.21 4.79
CA ILE A 205 -1.68 3.69 4.37
C ILE A 205 -1.06 2.85 5.47
N ARG A 206 -1.02 3.35 6.72
CA ARG A 206 -0.48 2.61 7.85
C ARG A 206 -1.20 1.27 8.05
N TRP A 207 -2.53 1.29 8.04
CA TRP A 207 -3.35 0.10 8.25
C TRP A 207 -3.15 -0.96 7.16
N PHE A 208 -3.23 -0.56 5.88
CA PHE A 208 -3.04 -1.48 4.76
C PHE A 208 -1.60 -1.99 4.69
N PHE A 209 -0.60 -1.15 5.01
CA PHE A 209 0.80 -1.58 5.02
C PHE A 209 1.03 -2.68 6.05
N LEU A 210 0.61 -2.48 7.30
CA LEU A 210 0.74 -3.46 8.39
C LEU A 210 0.00 -4.76 8.09
N ARG A 211 -1.16 -4.66 7.43
CA ARG A 211 -1.94 -5.83 7.00
C ARG A 211 -1.20 -6.65 5.94
N GLU A 212 -0.72 -6.01 4.88
CA GLU A 212 -0.15 -6.71 3.72
C GLU A 212 1.31 -7.13 3.94
N SER A 213 2.04 -6.49 4.86
CA SER A 213 3.45 -6.80 5.12
C SER A 213 3.66 -8.26 5.53
N VAL A 214 2.73 -8.84 6.29
CA VAL A 214 2.84 -10.22 6.78
C VAL A 214 2.78 -11.23 5.63
N GLY A 215 1.83 -11.06 4.70
CA GLY A 215 1.70 -11.95 3.54
C GLY A 215 2.92 -11.88 2.61
N VAL A 216 3.58 -10.72 2.54
CA VAL A 216 4.86 -10.59 1.82
C VAL A 216 5.98 -11.31 2.56
N LEU A 217 6.02 -11.23 3.90
CA LEU A 217 7.10 -11.84 4.69
C LEU A 217 7.14 -13.37 4.60
N GLU A 218 6.00 -14.05 4.58
CA GLU A 218 5.94 -15.54 4.63
C GLU A 218 6.85 -16.24 3.61
N LYS A 219 7.02 -15.63 2.42
CA LYS A 219 7.82 -16.19 1.32
C LYS A 219 9.10 -15.38 1.03
N ALA A 220 9.39 -14.35 1.82
CA ALA A 220 10.47 -13.42 1.55
C ALA A 220 11.82 -13.88 2.14
N PRO A 221 12.96 -13.37 1.63
CA PRO A 221 14.26 -13.54 2.28
C PRO A 221 14.32 -12.86 3.66
N ALA A 222 15.32 -13.23 4.47
CA ALA A 222 15.54 -12.66 5.81
C ALA A 222 15.76 -11.13 5.81
N THR A 223 16.29 -10.58 4.71
CA THR A 223 16.46 -9.13 4.52
C THR A 223 15.13 -8.38 4.59
N ALA A 224 14.02 -8.99 4.15
CA ALA A 224 12.70 -8.37 4.21
C ALA A 224 12.22 -8.13 5.65
N SER A 225 12.54 -9.03 6.58
CA SER A 225 12.26 -8.84 8.00
C SER A 225 13.05 -7.66 8.57
N LYS A 226 14.31 -7.47 8.13
CA LYS A 226 15.13 -6.32 8.53
C LYS A 226 14.57 -5.01 7.99
N ASN A 227 14.08 -5.00 6.75
CA ASN A 227 13.43 -3.84 6.16
C ASN A 227 12.12 -3.52 6.88
N LEU A 228 11.28 -4.52 7.19
CA LEU A 228 10.06 -4.29 7.96
C LEU A 228 10.40 -3.72 9.35
N LEU A 229 11.41 -4.28 10.04
CA LEU A 229 11.86 -3.75 11.32
C LEU A 229 12.31 -2.28 11.20
N SER A 230 13.12 -1.94 10.18
CA SER A 230 13.54 -0.56 9.93
C SER A 230 12.37 0.40 9.68
N ILE A 231 11.28 -0.07 9.08
CA ILE A 231 10.05 0.71 8.87
C ILE A 231 9.27 0.86 10.18
N LEU A 232 9.05 -0.23 10.92
CA LEU A 232 8.27 -0.22 12.16
C LEU A 232 8.95 0.59 13.28
N GLU A 233 10.29 0.63 13.31
CA GLU A 233 11.05 1.46 14.24
C GLU A 233 10.81 2.97 14.05
N ARG A 234 10.38 3.39 12.85
CA ARG A 234 10.07 4.81 12.60
C ARG A 234 8.71 5.22 13.16
N LEU A 235 7.87 4.25 13.53
CA LEU A 235 6.53 4.51 14.05
C LEU A 235 6.60 5.02 15.49
N ASN A 236 6.84 6.32 15.64
CA ASN A 236 6.97 6.98 16.95
C ASN A 236 5.62 7.34 17.59
N THR A 237 4.53 7.30 16.83
CA THR A 237 3.19 7.61 17.29
C THR A 237 2.20 6.62 16.69
N PHE A 238 1.33 6.06 17.53
CA PHE A 238 0.27 5.15 17.13
C PHE A 238 -1.07 5.65 17.69
N PRO A 239 -2.18 5.57 16.95
CA PRO A 239 -3.47 6.07 17.42
C PRO A 239 -3.89 5.37 18.72
N THR A 240 -4.08 6.19 19.75
CA THR A 240 -4.54 5.82 21.09
C THR A 240 -6.02 6.08 21.27
N ASP A 241 -6.54 7.11 20.60
CA ASP A 241 -7.93 7.55 20.64
C ASP A 241 -8.60 7.57 19.25
N LYS A 242 -9.93 7.44 19.21
CA LYS A 242 -10.66 7.27 17.94
C LYS A 242 -10.57 8.54 17.09
N GLU A 243 -10.49 9.68 17.73
CA GLU A 243 -10.40 11.01 17.14
C GLU A 243 -9.07 11.22 16.41
N GLU A 244 -8.04 10.43 16.73
CA GLU A 244 -6.75 10.46 16.04
C GLU A 244 -6.78 9.76 14.68
N LEU A 245 -7.82 8.93 14.41
CA LEU A 245 -8.06 8.32 13.10
C LEU A 245 -8.78 9.31 12.18
N ASN A 246 -8.02 10.22 11.58
CA ASN A 246 -8.58 11.38 10.88
C ASN A 246 -7.86 11.76 9.58
N SER A 247 -6.80 11.05 9.20
CA SER A 247 -5.98 11.38 8.04
C SER A 247 -6.01 10.27 6.99
N TRP A 248 -6.38 10.62 5.75
CA TRP A 248 -6.68 9.66 4.69
C TRP A 248 -5.96 10.01 3.39
N TRP A 249 -5.17 9.09 2.84
CA TRP A 249 -4.53 9.27 1.53
C TRP A 249 -5.54 9.15 0.40
N VAL A 250 -6.40 8.13 0.48
CA VAL A 250 -7.59 7.96 -0.37
C VAL A 250 -8.75 8.64 0.35
N ALA A 251 -9.10 9.85 -0.09
CA ALA A 251 -10.02 10.74 0.62
C ALA A 251 -11.41 10.11 0.82
N GLU A 252 -11.83 9.26 -0.11
CA GLU A 252 -13.09 8.53 -0.08
C GLU A 252 -13.18 7.59 1.14
N LEU A 253 -12.07 7.02 1.61
CA LEU A 253 -12.03 6.18 2.81
C LEU A 253 -12.24 6.97 4.11
N GLY A 254 -12.10 8.31 4.06
CA GLY A 254 -12.41 9.18 5.19
C GLY A 254 -13.90 9.43 5.39
N ALA A 255 -14.75 9.02 4.44
CA ALA A 255 -16.19 9.08 4.62
C ALA A 255 -16.62 8.21 5.82
N LYS A 256 -17.68 8.60 6.53
CA LYS A 256 -18.15 7.80 7.67
C LYS A 256 -18.71 6.48 7.17
N PRO A 257 -18.27 5.33 7.69
CA PRO A 257 -18.81 4.04 7.28
C PRO A 257 -20.27 3.87 7.73
N PRO A 258 -21.06 3.04 7.03
CA PRO A 258 -22.40 2.69 7.47
C PRO A 258 -22.35 2.06 8.87
N LYS A 259 -23.36 2.35 9.70
CA LYS A 259 -23.43 1.79 11.06
C LYS A 259 -23.50 0.25 10.98
N PRO A 260 -22.76 -0.48 11.82
CA PRO A 260 -22.88 -1.93 11.88
C PRO A 260 -24.34 -2.29 12.23
N LYS A 261 -24.93 -3.24 11.50
CA LYS A 261 -26.27 -3.75 11.82
C LYS A 261 -26.23 -4.34 13.22
N LYS A 262 -27.03 -3.80 14.15
CA LYS A 262 -27.20 -4.38 15.48
C LYS A 262 -27.96 -5.69 15.32
N THR A 263 -27.29 -6.82 15.46
CA THR A 263 -27.95 -8.08 15.80
C THR A 263 -28.56 -7.90 17.18
N SER A 264 -29.89 -7.84 17.27
CA SER A 264 -30.64 -7.91 18.51
C SER A 264 -30.25 -9.19 19.25
N ALA A 265 -29.86 -9.06 20.51
CA ALA A 265 -29.39 -10.16 21.36
C ALA A 265 -30.56 -10.99 21.92
N ASN A 266 -31.51 -11.38 21.07
CA ASN A 266 -32.61 -12.25 21.50
C ASN A 266 -33.15 -13.03 20.31
N GLU A 267 -32.48 -14.14 19.98
CA GLU A 267 -33.05 -15.32 19.33
C GLU A 267 -31.96 -16.40 19.34
N ASP A 268 -32.16 -17.40 20.21
CA ASP A 268 -31.66 -18.75 19.97
C ASP A 268 -32.26 -19.19 18.63
N SER A 269 -31.45 -19.15 17.58
CA SER A 269 -31.70 -19.91 16.37
C SER A 269 -30.36 -20.35 15.83
N ASP A 270 -30.09 -21.65 15.98
CA ASP A 270 -29.35 -22.41 14.98
C ASP A 270 -30.00 -22.08 13.63
N ASP A 271 -29.39 -21.19 12.85
CA ASP A 271 -29.69 -21.10 11.43
C ASP A 271 -28.39 -20.85 10.66
N ASP A 272 -28.04 -21.88 9.90
CA ASP A 272 -27.12 -21.88 8.78
C ASP A 272 -27.60 -20.85 7.75
N ASP A 273 -27.22 -19.59 7.90
CA ASP A 273 -27.38 -18.60 6.84
C ASP A 273 -26.14 -18.61 5.93
N GLU A 274 -26.38 -19.11 4.72
CA GLU A 274 -25.43 -19.35 3.64
C GLU A 274 -24.47 -18.17 3.35
N PRO A 275 -23.20 -18.45 3.04
CA PRO A 275 -22.18 -17.45 2.78
C PRO A 275 -22.41 -16.75 1.44
N THR A 276 -22.16 -15.44 1.40
CA THR A 276 -21.92 -14.71 0.15
C THR A 276 -20.76 -15.36 -0.61
N PRO A 277 -20.95 -15.88 -1.82
CA PRO A 277 -19.90 -16.57 -2.56
C PRO A 277 -19.08 -15.55 -3.35
N ASN A 278 -18.09 -14.93 -2.71
CA ASN A 278 -16.84 -14.49 -3.36
C ASN A 278 -15.89 -13.80 -2.39
N ALA A 279 -15.01 -14.59 -1.78
CA ALA A 279 -13.58 -14.34 -1.57
C ALA A 279 -13.11 -15.40 -0.57
N GLU A 280 -12.33 -16.36 -1.05
CA GLU A 280 -11.33 -17.13 -0.30
C GLU A 280 -11.66 -17.35 1.19
N GLU A 281 -12.13 -18.56 1.53
CA GLU A 281 -12.18 -19.11 2.91
C GLU A 281 -10.76 -19.32 3.50
N GLU A 282 -9.82 -18.45 3.16
CA GLU A 282 -8.51 -18.35 3.80
C GLU A 282 -8.67 -17.58 5.11
N ASP A 283 -8.69 -18.32 6.22
CA ASP A 283 -8.40 -17.88 7.59
C ASP A 283 -8.58 -16.36 7.87
N ASP A 284 -9.83 -15.94 8.11
CA ASP A 284 -10.15 -14.55 8.45
C ASP A 284 -9.50 -14.18 9.79
N TRP A 285 -8.28 -13.67 9.71
CA TRP A 285 -7.42 -13.29 10.82
C TRP A 285 -8.10 -12.36 11.83
N ARG A 286 -9.17 -11.66 11.44
CA ARG A 286 -9.95 -10.82 12.36
C ARG A 286 -10.59 -11.63 13.48
N LYS A 287 -10.98 -12.88 13.19
CA LYS A 287 -11.55 -13.81 14.18
C LYS A 287 -10.58 -14.08 15.34
N PHE A 288 -9.27 -14.11 15.07
CA PHE A 288 -8.25 -14.32 16.10
C PHE A 288 -8.23 -13.21 17.17
N PHE A 289 -8.68 -12.01 16.82
CA PHE A 289 -8.71 -10.85 17.72
C PHE A 289 -10.09 -10.55 18.29
N ASP A 290 -11.10 -11.36 17.98
CA ASP A 290 -12.43 -11.24 18.59
C ASP A 290 -12.47 -11.97 19.93
N GLU A 291 -12.53 -11.20 21.02
CA GLU A 291 -12.73 -11.75 22.35
C GLU A 291 -14.21 -12.11 22.59
N PRO A 292 -14.51 -13.19 23.34
CA PRO A 292 -15.84 -13.36 23.91
C PRO A 292 -16.12 -12.21 24.87
N ALA A 293 -17.31 -11.59 24.77
CA ALA A 293 -17.67 -10.47 25.65
C ALA A 293 -17.62 -10.91 27.13
N PRO A 294 -16.89 -10.20 28.01
CA PRO A 294 -16.98 -10.46 29.44
C PRO A 294 -18.40 -10.16 29.93
N THR A 295 -18.95 -11.03 30.77
CA THR A 295 -20.36 -11.01 31.22
C THR A 295 -20.78 -9.76 31.99
N ASP A 296 -19.85 -8.90 32.42
CA ASP A 296 -20.14 -7.88 33.45
C ASP A 296 -19.67 -6.45 33.16
N SER A 297 -19.37 -6.08 31.90
CA SER A 297 -19.01 -4.69 31.60
C SER A 297 -20.01 -3.98 30.68
N LYS A 298 -20.60 -2.88 31.19
CA LYS A 298 -21.44 -1.91 30.47
C LYS A 298 -20.66 -1.11 29.42
N LYS A 299 -19.84 -1.77 28.58
CA LYS A 299 -19.30 -1.14 27.38
C LYS A 299 -20.31 -1.30 26.25
N ALA A 300 -20.49 -0.23 25.48
CA ALA A 300 -21.37 -0.22 24.32
C ALA A 300 -21.05 -1.44 23.42
N PRO A 301 -22.07 -2.09 22.83
CA PRO A 301 -21.86 -3.26 21.98
C PRO A 301 -21.02 -2.85 20.76
N SER A 302 -19.70 -3.09 20.83
CA SER A 302 -18.82 -2.98 19.69
C SER A 302 -19.04 -4.21 18.84
N ALA A 303 -19.32 -4.02 17.55
CA ALA A 303 -19.41 -5.12 16.62
C ALA A 303 -18.06 -5.86 16.58
N ARG A 304 -18.12 -7.20 16.53
CA ARG A 304 -16.95 -8.07 16.38
C ARG A 304 -16.18 -7.68 15.12
N LEU A 305 -14.85 -7.67 15.20
CA LEU A 305 -13.94 -7.25 14.14
C LEU A 305 -14.17 -8.03 12.85
N HIS A 306 -14.38 -9.36 12.92
CA HIS A 306 -14.68 -10.18 11.73
C HIS A 306 -16.00 -9.81 11.03
N LYS A 307 -16.92 -9.14 11.74
CA LYS A 307 -18.19 -8.66 11.17
C LYS A 307 -18.07 -7.27 10.54
N LEU A 308 -16.91 -6.61 10.70
CA LEU A 308 -16.68 -5.29 10.13
C LEU A 308 -16.24 -5.42 8.68
N THR A 309 -16.85 -4.61 7.82
CA THR A 309 -16.31 -4.35 6.48
C THR A 309 -14.94 -3.68 6.57
N VAL A 310 -14.14 -3.75 5.50
CA VAL A 310 -12.82 -3.07 5.44
C VAL A 310 -12.96 -1.58 5.76
N HIS A 311 -13.97 -0.91 5.22
CA HIS A 311 -14.22 0.51 5.48
C HIS A 311 -14.54 0.76 6.97
N GLN A 312 -15.32 -0.10 7.62
CA GLN A 312 -15.55 0.01 9.06
C GLN A 312 -14.29 -0.28 9.87
N SER A 313 -13.50 -1.30 9.50
CA SER A 313 -12.24 -1.65 10.15
C SER A 313 -11.29 -0.45 10.24
N LEU A 314 -11.11 0.29 9.14
CA LEU A 314 -10.25 1.48 9.08
C LEU A 314 -10.60 2.56 10.11
N HIS A 315 -11.88 2.67 10.50
CA HIS A 315 -12.38 3.67 11.46
C HIS A 315 -12.42 3.16 12.91
N THR A 316 -11.81 2.00 13.19
CA THR A 316 -11.79 1.40 14.54
C THR A 316 -10.37 1.19 15.05
N LEU A 317 -10.08 1.74 16.23
CA LEU A 317 -8.81 1.53 16.93
C LEU A 317 -8.47 0.04 17.12
N ALA A 318 -9.48 -0.78 17.42
CA ALA A 318 -9.30 -2.22 17.59
C ALA A 318 -8.70 -2.86 16.34
N SER A 319 -9.15 -2.46 15.14
CA SER A 319 -8.59 -2.99 13.90
C SER A 319 -7.15 -2.55 13.66
N HIS A 320 -6.82 -1.28 13.95
CA HIS A 320 -5.45 -0.76 13.84
C HIS A 320 -4.50 -1.53 14.77
N ARG A 321 -4.87 -1.71 16.04
CA ARG A 321 -4.09 -2.52 16.99
C ARG A 321 -3.97 -3.98 16.52
N ALA A 322 -5.01 -4.53 15.92
CA ALA A 322 -5.01 -5.91 15.44
C ALA A 322 -4.05 -6.11 14.26
N VAL A 323 -4.05 -5.22 13.24
CA VAL A 323 -3.05 -5.30 12.15
C VAL A 323 -1.63 -5.02 12.64
N PHE A 324 -1.46 -4.09 13.59
CA PHE A 324 -0.16 -3.82 14.20
C PHE A 324 0.37 -5.03 14.97
N THR A 325 -0.49 -5.67 15.77
CA THR A 325 -0.15 -6.90 16.48
C THR A 325 0.21 -8.02 15.51
N ARG A 326 -0.58 -8.22 14.46
CA ARG A 326 -0.31 -9.23 13.43
C ARG A 326 1.04 -8.97 12.74
N ALA A 327 1.35 -7.71 12.41
CA ALA A 327 2.62 -7.34 11.79
C ALA A 327 3.82 -7.69 12.69
N TRP A 328 3.76 -7.36 13.98
CA TRP A 328 4.81 -7.72 14.93
C TRP A 328 4.92 -9.23 15.15
N LEU A 329 3.81 -9.96 15.29
CA LEU A 329 3.83 -11.41 15.45
C LEU A 329 4.35 -12.14 14.20
N GLY A 330 4.12 -11.60 13.01
CA GLY A 330 4.71 -12.11 11.76
C GLY A 330 6.21 -11.78 11.61
N LEU A 331 6.66 -10.69 12.26
CA LEU A 331 8.04 -10.22 12.20
C LEU A 331 8.96 -10.93 13.20
N LEU A 332 8.57 -10.97 14.48
CA LEU A 332 9.43 -11.37 15.59
C LEU A 332 10.08 -12.76 15.40
N PRO A 333 9.36 -13.83 15.00
CA PRO A 333 9.96 -15.14 14.78
C PRO A 333 11.05 -15.16 13.70
N ARG A 334 11.09 -14.14 12.84
CA ARG A 334 12.06 -14.01 11.75
C ARG A 334 13.30 -13.20 12.14
N LEU A 335 13.30 -12.58 13.31
CA LEU A 335 14.43 -11.83 13.86
C LEU A 335 15.34 -12.78 14.63
N THR A 336 16.12 -13.59 13.90
CA THR A 336 16.98 -14.63 14.51
C THR A 336 18.37 -14.13 14.87
N ASP A 337 18.80 -12.98 14.34
CA ASP A 337 20.10 -12.40 14.67
C ASP A 337 20.02 -11.41 15.83
N ALA A 338 21.06 -11.41 16.67
CA ALA A 338 21.13 -10.60 17.88
C ALA A 338 21.03 -9.09 17.61
N SER A 339 21.53 -8.61 16.45
CA SER A 339 21.48 -7.18 16.11
C SER A 339 20.04 -6.73 15.86
N ALA A 340 19.28 -7.51 15.09
CA ALA A 340 17.87 -7.24 14.83
C ALA A 340 17.00 -7.43 16.09
N ALA A 341 17.32 -8.41 16.93
CA ALA A 341 16.64 -8.61 18.20
C ALA A 341 16.83 -7.44 19.17
N VAL A 342 18.06 -6.97 19.36
CA VAL A 342 18.36 -5.78 20.19
C VAL A 342 17.59 -4.55 19.70
N ARG A 343 17.57 -4.35 18.38
CA ARG A 343 16.80 -3.29 17.72
C ARG A 343 15.31 -3.35 18.03
N ALA A 344 14.69 -4.52 17.88
CA ALA A 344 13.28 -4.72 18.22
C ALA A 344 13.00 -4.55 19.72
N LEU A 345 13.86 -5.09 20.60
CA LEU A 345 13.72 -4.97 22.05
C LEU A 345 13.80 -3.51 22.53
N ASN A 346 14.67 -2.69 21.93
CA ASN A 346 14.80 -1.27 22.26
C ASN A 346 13.50 -0.46 22.07
N VAL A 347 12.66 -0.85 21.11
CA VAL A 347 11.37 -0.19 20.87
C VAL A 347 10.19 -0.93 21.53
N MET A 348 10.40 -2.16 22.02
CA MET A 348 9.35 -3.06 22.49
C MET A 348 8.49 -2.45 23.60
N HIS A 349 9.11 -2.06 24.72
CA HIS A 349 8.38 -1.64 25.92
C HIS A 349 7.52 -0.39 25.73
N ARG A 350 8.04 0.61 25.02
CA ARG A 350 7.36 1.92 24.86
C ARG A 350 6.59 2.05 23.55
N GLY A 351 7.10 1.47 22.46
CA GLY A 351 6.56 1.65 21.11
C GLY A 351 5.74 0.47 20.59
N VAL A 352 5.82 -0.71 21.22
CA VAL A 352 5.11 -1.90 20.73
C VAL A 352 4.07 -2.39 21.73
N LEU A 353 4.48 -2.79 22.93
CA LEU A 353 3.60 -3.44 23.93
C LEU A 353 2.31 -2.66 24.22
N PRO A 354 2.31 -1.32 24.37
CA PRO A 354 1.08 -0.57 24.67
C PRO A 354 0.03 -0.60 23.55
N HIS A 355 0.46 -0.92 22.32
CA HIS A 355 -0.38 -0.89 21.13
C HIS A 355 -0.77 -2.28 20.63
N LEU A 356 -0.23 -3.34 21.24
CA LEU A 356 -0.68 -4.71 20.98
C LEU A 356 -2.11 -4.91 21.50
N THR A 357 -2.87 -5.78 20.84
CA THR A 357 -4.17 -6.23 21.36
C THR A 357 -3.99 -7.04 22.64
N ARG A 358 -2.95 -7.88 22.68
CA ARG A 358 -2.55 -8.68 23.85
C ARG A 358 -1.03 -8.74 23.92
N ALA A 359 -0.45 -8.05 24.90
CA ALA A 359 1.00 -8.03 25.11
C ALA A 359 1.59 -9.43 25.41
N VAL A 360 0.81 -10.34 25.99
CA VAL A 360 1.25 -11.70 26.31
C VAL A 360 1.70 -12.48 25.06
N LEU A 361 1.20 -12.14 23.88
CA LEU A 361 1.50 -12.87 22.63
C LEU A 361 2.96 -12.76 22.19
N VAL A 362 3.70 -11.76 22.68
CA VAL A 362 5.13 -11.61 22.36
C VAL A 362 6.05 -12.18 23.44
N MET A 363 5.49 -12.62 24.58
CA MET A 363 6.29 -13.01 25.75
C MET A 363 7.13 -14.26 25.49
N ASP A 364 6.64 -15.22 24.71
CA ASP A 364 7.42 -16.42 24.36
C ASP A 364 8.69 -16.05 23.57
N TRP A 365 8.57 -15.08 22.66
CA TRP A 365 9.73 -14.58 21.90
C TRP A 365 10.72 -13.84 22.80
N ILE A 366 10.22 -12.98 23.71
CA ILE A 366 11.05 -12.23 24.67
C ILE A 366 11.77 -13.21 25.62
N ALA A 367 11.04 -14.18 26.18
CA ALA A 367 11.59 -15.20 27.08
C ALA A 367 12.72 -16.01 26.40
N GLY A 368 12.57 -16.33 25.12
CA GLY A 368 13.63 -16.99 24.35
C GLY A 368 14.94 -16.19 24.32
N TRP A 369 14.88 -14.86 24.29
CA TRP A 369 16.08 -14.00 24.37
C TRP A 369 16.60 -13.84 25.80
N VAL A 370 15.72 -13.83 26.81
CA VAL A 370 16.11 -13.86 28.24
C VAL A 370 16.90 -15.13 28.55
N ASP A 371 16.38 -16.29 28.14
CA ASP A 371 17.01 -17.59 28.38
C ASP A 371 18.36 -17.73 27.64
N GLY A 372 18.50 -17.07 26.49
CA GLY A 372 19.76 -16.98 25.75
C GLY A 372 20.87 -16.23 26.50
N GLY A 373 20.52 -15.39 27.49
CA GLY A 373 21.44 -14.65 28.34
C GLY A 373 22.25 -13.56 27.61
N GLY A 374 23.31 -13.09 28.27
CA GLY A 374 24.18 -12.03 27.73
C GLY A 374 23.54 -10.65 27.70
N SER A 375 24.06 -9.74 26.86
CA SER A 375 23.56 -8.36 26.78
C SER A 375 22.16 -8.27 26.16
N VAL A 376 21.79 -9.19 25.26
CA VAL A 376 20.45 -9.24 24.66
C VAL A 376 19.43 -9.73 25.67
N GLY A 377 19.75 -10.77 26.46
CA GLY A 377 18.89 -11.26 27.53
C GLY A 377 18.75 -10.30 28.72
N LEU A 378 19.67 -9.34 28.90
CA LEU A 378 19.52 -8.24 29.88
C LEU A 378 18.59 -7.13 29.39
N LEU A 379 18.44 -6.99 28.07
CA LEU A 379 17.56 -6.00 27.45
C LEU A 379 16.13 -6.52 27.31
N ALA A 380 16.00 -7.83 27.05
CA ALA A 380 14.75 -8.58 27.07
C ALA A 380 14.18 -8.66 28.50
#